data_AF-A0A382NP62-F1
#
_entry.id   AF-A0A382NP62-F1
#
_cell.length_a   1.000
_cell.length_b   1.000
_cell.length_c   1.000
_cell.angle_alpha   90.00
_cell.angle_beta   90.00
_cell.angle_gamma   90.00
#
_symmetry.space_group_name_H-M   'P 1'
#
loop_
_entity.id
_entity.type
_entity.pdbx_description
1 polymer ?
#
loop_
_entity_poly.entity_id
_entity_poly.type
_entity_poly.pdbx_seq_one_letter_code
_entity_poly.pdbx_strand_id
1 'polypeptide(L)'
;VLEGKKMQIKPISLIAFTILVAGLLVGCGEKENKNILKARLALSNQEYQDARVSVDVVLQTNPNSHEAKLLDIILDIETGTAKLSAAISKIVEGLRPINQEIQTLETKEDPDSDDLDQLEAFIRSRNAVTGSLAQVLKGKSLQPTQDLVLVLLEGEQCYSTITRQLSEDLILEMGDTVSAHLTQIAINYPSNGIRKSAVKHLGYLEGNEFITVFHQILKNKNES
;
A
#
# COMPACT_ATOMS: atom_id res chain seq x y z
N VAL A 1 50.35 11.44 -30.03
CA VAL A 1 50.02 11.72 -28.62
C VAL A 1 49.00 12.85 -28.66
N LEU A 2 47.69 12.62 -28.66
CA LEU A 2 46.85 11.84 -27.74
C LEU A 2 45.69 11.17 -28.50
N GLU A 3 45.44 9.91 -28.16
CA GLU A 3 44.34 9.09 -28.68
C GLU A 3 43.00 9.54 -28.09
N GLY A 4 41.99 9.72 -28.96
CA GLY A 4 40.60 9.94 -28.58
C GLY A 4 39.99 8.64 -28.03
N LYS A 5 39.90 8.56 -26.70
CA LYS A 5 39.29 7.43 -26.00
C LYS A 5 37.77 7.46 -26.22
N LYS A 6 37.26 6.57 -27.08
CA LYS A 6 35.82 6.24 -27.18
C LYS A 6 35.33 5.80 -25.79
N MET A 7 34.46 6.58 -25.19
CA MET A 7 33.77 6.20 -23.95
C MET A 7 32.72 5.15 -24.31
N GLN A 8 33.07 3.87 -24.15
CA GLN A 8 32.11 2.78 -24.19
C GLN A 8 31.19 2.91 -22.97
N ILE A 9 29.91 3.21 -23.21
CA ILE A 9 28.85 3.09 -22.21
C ILE A 9 28.69 1.59 -21.96
N LYS A 10 29.21 1.09 -20.84
CA LYS A 10 29.02 -0.29 -20.42
C LYS A 10 27.53 -0.51 -20.08
N PRO A 11 26.89 -1.60 -20.54
CA PRO A 11 25.51 -1.91 -20.18
C PRO A 11 25.51 -2.50 -18.77
N ILE A 12 25.56 -1.66 -17.74
CA ILE A 12 25.38 -2.09 -16.34
C ILE A 12 23.90 -1.92 -15.91
N SER A 13 23.03 -1.47 -16.81
CA SER A 13 21.65 -1.08 -16.45
C SER A 13 20.60 -2.19 -16.46
N LEU A 14 20.91 -3.43 -16.86
CA LEU A 14 19.86 -4.45 -17.06
C LEU A 14 19.78 -5.52 -15.95
N ILE A 15 20.82 -5.66 -15.13
CA ILE A 15 20.86 -6.69 -14.06
C ILE A 15 20.41 -6.12 -12.70
N ALA A 16 20.51 -4.81 -12.48
CA ALA A 16 20.02 -4.19 -11.26
C ALA A 16 18.49 -4.05 -11.20
N PHE A 17 17.80 -4.08 -12.36
CA PHE A 17 16.34 -3.96 -12.41
C PHE A 17 15.61 -5.29 -12.21
N THR A 18 16.27 -6.42 -12.48
CA THR A 18 15.68 -7.75 -12.30
C THR A 18 15.64 -8.23 -10.85
N ILE A 19 16.46 -7.65 -9.97
CA ILE A 19 16.49 -8.03 -8.55
C ILE A 19 15.36 -7.33 -7.75
N LEU A 20 14.85 -6.19 -8.21
CA LEU A 20 13.77 -5.48 -7.52
C LEU A 20 12.42 -6.22 -7.60
N VAL A 21 12.21 -7.02 -8.66
CA VAL A 21 11.01 -7.87 -8.85
C VAL A 21 11.15 -9.21 -8.11
N ALA A 22 12.37 -9.67 -7.87
CA ALA A 22 12.60 -10.92 -7.13
C ALA A 22 12.20 -10.82 -5.65
N GLY A 23 12.29 -9.63 -5.04
CA GLY A 23 11.80 -9.40 -3.68
C GLY A 23 10.28 -9.57 -3.52
N LEU A 24 9.51 -9.48 -4.62
CA LEU A 24 8.07 -9.75 -4.65
C LEU A 24 7.74 -11.24 -4.91
N LEU A 25 8.72 -12.06 -5.28
CA LEU A 25 8.51 -13.42 -5.79
C LEU A 25 9.24 -14.53 -5.03
N VAL A 26 10.15 -14.23 -4.10
CA VAL A 26 10.79 -15.26 -3.25
C VAL A 26 10.02 -15.43 -1.94
N GLY A 27 8.74 -15.72 -2.08
CA GLY A 27 8.00 -16.51 -1.11
C GLY A 27 7.90 -17.92 -1.67
N CYS A 28 8.89 -18.78 -1.40
CA CYS A 28 8.75 -20.22 -1.65
C CYS A 28 7.70 -20.78 -0.69
N GLY A 29 6.44 -20.73 -1.09
CA GLY A 29 5.33 -21.41 -0.45
C GLY A 29 4.45 -22.01 -1.54
N GLU A 30 4.31 -23.32 -1.53
CA GLU A 30 3.51 -24.15 -2.46
C GLU A 30 1.99 -23.83 -2.47
N LYS A 31 1.55 -22.72 -1.86
CA LYS A 31 0.14 -22.42 -1.53
C LYS A 31 -0.45 -21.18 -2.24
N GLU A 32 0.34 -20.29 -2.85
CA GLU A 32 -0.19 -19.04 -3.41
C GLU A 32 -0.70 -19.20 -4.86
N ASN A 33 -1.88 -18.64 -5.17
CA ASN A 33 -2.52 -18.82 -6.48
C ASN A 33 -1.68 -18.16 -7.59
N LYS A 34 -1.21 -18.94 -8.57
CA LYS A 34 -0.37 -18.41 -9.67
C LYS A 34 -1.01 -17.24 -10.43
N ASN A 35 -2.33 -17.20 -10.55
CA ASN A 35 -3.02 -16.11 -11.23
C ASN A 35 -3.11 -14.85 -10.35
N ILE A 36 -3.14 -14.96 -9.02
CA ILE A 36 -3.04 -13.76 -8.16
C ILE A 36 -1.64 -13.14 -8.30
N LEU A 37 -0.59 -13.96 -8.33
CA LEU A 37 0.78 -13.49 -8.55
C LEU A 37 0.94 -12.79 -9.90
N LYS A 38 0.35 -13.35 -10.97
CA LYS A 38 0.32 -12.71 -12.29
C LYS A 38 -0.43 -11.38 -12.27
N ALA A 39 -1.57 -11.32 -11.58
CA ALA A 39 -2.34 -10.08 -11.46
C ALA A 39 -1.52 -8.98 -10.76
N ARG A 40 -0.85 -9.30 -9.64
CA ARG A 40 0.04 -8.36 -8.93
C ARG A 40 1.16 -7.85 -9.82
N LEU A 41 1.84 -8.74 -10.54
CA LEU A 41 2.94 -8.37 -11.43
C LEU A 41 2.44 -7.45 -12.56
N ALA A 42 1.33 -7.81 -13.20
CA ALA A 42 0.74 -7.00 -14.27
C ALA A 42 0.31 -5.62 -13.76
N LEU A 43 -0.32 -5.52 -12.59
CA LEU A 43 -0.66 -4.23 -11.96
C LEU A 43 0.59 -3.38 -11.68
N SER A 44 1.65 -3.99 -11.15
CA SER A 44 2.93 -3.30 -10.91
C SER A 44 3.57 -2.79 -12.21
N ASN A 45 3.35 -3.48 -13.33
CA ASN A 45 3.84 -3.09 -14.65
C ASN A 45 2.85 -2.17 -15.40
N GLN A 46 1.71 -1.83 -14.81
CA GLN A 46 0.61 -1.07 -15.43
C GLN A 46 0.00 -1.78 -16.65
N GLU A 47 0.10 -3.11 -16.70
CA GLU A 47 -0.50 -4.00 -17.71
C GLU A 47 -1.95 -4.35 -17.29
N TYR A 48 -2.83 -3.34 -17.22
CA TYR A 48 -4.15 -3.47 -16.59
C TYR A 48 -5.08 -4.51 -17.23
N GLN A 49 -4.97 -4.73 -18.54
CA GLN A 49 -5.77 -5.75 -19.23
C GLN A 49 -5.32 -7.17 -18.84
N ASP A 50 -4.01 -7.40 -18.75
CA ASP A 50 -3.46 -8.70 -18.34
C ASP A 50 -3.73 -8.97 -16.84
N ALA A 51 -3.72 -7.90 -16.04
CA ALA A 51 -4.16 -7.96 -14.65
C ALA A 51 -5.64 -8.37 -14.55
N ARG A 52 -6.54 -7.76 -15.35
CA ARG A 52 -7.97 -8.10 -15.37
C ARG A 52 -8.19 -9.56 -15.73
N VAL A 53 -7.57 -10.04 -16.80
CA VAL A 53 -7.66 -11.45 -17.21
C VAL A 53 -7.24 -12.38 -16.08
N SER A 54 -6.16 -12.04 -15.38
CA SER A 54 -5.65 -12.85 -14.27
C SER A 54 -6.59 -12.84 -13.06
N VAL A 55 -7.14 -11.67 -12.70
CA VAL A 55 -8.14 -11.50 -11.63
C VAL A 55 -9.42 -12.28 -11.93
N ASP A 56 -9.94 -12.19 -13.15
CA ASP A 56 -11.16 -12.88 -13.58
C ASP A 56 -11.02 -14.40 -13.42
N VAL A 57 -9.86 -14.97 -13.79
CA VAL A 57 -9.61 -16.40 -13.60
C VAL A 57 -9.61 -16.78 -12.12
N VAL A 58 -9.03 -15.95 -11.24
CA VAL A 58 -9.07 -16.19 -9.79
C VAL A 58 -10.51 -16.14 -9.29
N LEU A 59 -11.30 -15.15 -9.70
CA LEU A 59 -12.69 -15.00 -9.25
C LEU A 59 -13.62 -16.10 -9.81
N GLN A 60 -13.35 -16.62 -11.00
CA GLN A 60 -14.09 -17.77 -11.56
C GLN A 60 -13.81 -19.06 -10.78
N THR A 61 -12.56 -19.28 -10.36
CA THR A 61 -12.12 -20.52 -9.69
C THR A 61 -12.26 -20.44 -8.17
N ASN A 62 -12.18 -19.25 -7.60
CA ASN A 62 -12.41 -18.93 -6.19
C ASN A 62 -13.17 -17.60 -6.08
N PRO A 63 -14.51 -17.61 -6.19
CA PRO A 63 -15.35 -16.40 -6.11
C PRO A 63 -15.27 -15.67 -4.78
N ASN A 64 -14.66 -16.28 -3.76
CA ASN A 64 -14.48 -15.69 -2.44
C ASN A 64 -13.05 -15.20 -2.17
N SER A 65 -12.17 -15.23 -3.17
CA SER A 65 -10.83 -14.65 -3.07
C SER A 65 -10.93 -13.16 -2.72
N HIS A 66 -10.56 -12.83 -1.49
CA HIS A 66 -10.70 -11.49 -0.95
C HIS A 66 -9.80 -10.51 -1.72
N GLU A 67 -8.53 -10.85 -1.89
CA GLU A 67 -7.59 -10.01 -2.63
C GLU A 67 -8.05 -9.76 -4.07
N ALA A 68 -8.48 -10.81 -4.77
CA ALA A 68 -8.92 -10.67 -6.16
C ALA A 68 -10.11 -9.70 -6.28
N LYS A 69 -11.05 -9.70 -5.32
CA LYS A 69 -12.15 -8.73 -5.29
C LYS A 69 -11.66 -7.30 -5.12
N LEU A 70 -10.63 -7.07 -4.30
CA LEU A 70 -10.07 -5.73 -4.10
C LEU A 70 -9.28 -5.26 -5.32
N LEU A 71 -8.50 -6.14 -5.93
CA LEU A 71 -7.80 -5.85 -7.18
C LEU A 71 -8.78 -5.55 -8.33
N ASP A 72 -9.91 -6.25 -8.38
CA ASP A 72 -10.99 -6.00 -9.34
C ASP A 72 -11.54 -4.58 -9.22
N ILE A 73 -11.81 -4.12 -7.99
CA ILE A 73 -12.26 -2.74 -7.71
C ILE A 73 -11.18 -1.72 -8.12
N ILE A 74 -9.89 -2.02 -7.91
CA ILE A 74 -8.79 -1.13 -8.34
C ILE A 74 -8.76 -1.00 -9.86
N LEU A 75 -8.94 -2.10 -10.59
CA LEU A 75 -9.02 -2.07 -12.04
C LEU A 75 -10.27 -1.31 -12.55
N ASP A 76 -11.37 -1.31 -11.79
CA ASP A 76 -12.55 -0.49 -12.08
C ASP A 76 -12.31 1.01 -11.91
N ILE A 77 -11.44 1.40 -10.97
CA ILE A 77 -10.97 2.79 -10.87
C ILE A 77 -10.20 3.19 -12.13
N GLU A 78 -9.29 2.32 -12.59
CA GLU A 78 -8.45 2.65 -13.73
C GLU A 78 -9.24 2.75 -15.04
N THR A 79 -10.19 1.84 -15.24
CA THR A 79 -11.09 1.86 -16.41
C THR A 79 -12.18 2.95 -16.35
N GLY A 80 -12.28 3.69 -15.23
CA GLY A 80 -13.28 4.74 -15.05
C GLY A 80 -14.71 4.22 -14.89
N THR A 81 -14.88 2.92 -14.61
CA THR A 81 -16.19 2.27 -14.42
C THR A 81 -16.73 2.45 -12.99
N ALA A 82 -15.85 2.80 -12.03
CA ALA A 82 -16.22 3.11 -10.66
C ALA A 82 -15.94 4.59 -10.30
N LYS A 83 -16.82 5.18 -9.48
CA LYS A 83 -16.55 6.46 -8.83
C LYS A 83 -15.43 6.30 -7.82
N LEU A 84 -14.38 7.11 -7.94
CA LEU A 84 -13.16 6.99 -7.16
C LEU A 84 -13.38 6.90 -5.64
N SER A 85 -14.12 7.85 -5.06
CA SER A 85 -14.36 7.86 -3.60
C SER A 85 -15.10 6.60 -3.12
N ALA A 86 -16.13 6.17 -3.84
CA ALA A 86 -16.89 4.97 -3.51
C ALA A 86 -16.04 3.70 -3.65
N ALA A 87 -15.13 3.65 -4.64
CA ALA A 87 -14.21 2.54 -4.81
C ALA A 87 -13.18 2.47 -3.67
N ILE A 88 -12.61 3.61 -3.29
CA ILE A 88 -11.69 3.71 -2.14
C ILE A 88 -12.37 3.25 -0.84
N SER A 89 -13.59 3.71 -0.55
CA SER A 89 -14.33 3.27 0.64
C SER A 89 -14.55 1.76 0.66
N LYS A 90 -14.90 1.15 -0.48
CA LYS A 90 -15.02 -0.31 -0.60
C LYS A 90 -13.68 -1.02 -0.37
N ILE A 91 -12.57 -0.46 -0.86
CA ILE A 91 -11.24 -1.04 -0.64
C ILE A 91 -10.89 -1.00 0.86
N VAL A 92 -11.11 0.14 1.53
CA VAL A 92 -10.88 0.28 2.98
C VAL A 92 -11.77 -0.66 3.79
N GLU A 93 -13.05 -0.78 3.44
CA GLU A 93 -13.96 -1.74 4.06
C GLU A 93 -13.50 -3.18 3.88
N GLY A 94 -13.00 -3.52 2.70
CA GLY A 94 -12.43 -4.83 2.41
C GLY A 94 -11.15 -5.12 3.19
N LEU A 95 -10.23 -4.16 3.25
CA LEU A 95 -8.95 -4.33 3.97
C LEU A 95 -9.13 -4.40 5.49
N ARG A 96 -10.23 -3.87 6.05
CA ARG A 96 -10.50 -3.85 7.50
C ARG A 96 -10.31 -5.21 8.20
N PRO A 97 -10.96 -6.32 7.78
CA PRO A 97 -10.72 -7.65 8.38
C PRO A 97 -9.26 -8.10 8.28
N ILE A 98 -8.58 -7.86 7.15
CA ILE A 98 -7.16 -8.22 6.98
C ILE A 98 -6.31 -7.44 7.99
N ASN A 99 -6.55 -6.14 8.14
CA ASN A 99 -5.79 -5.31 9.08
C ASN A 99 -6.04 -5.68 10.55
N GLN A 100 -7.26 -6.13 10.88
CA GLN A 100 -7.59 -6.65 12.22
C GLN A 100 -6.85 -7.97 12.52
N GLU A 101 -6.79 -8.88 11.55
CA GLU A 101 -6.05 -10.14 11.69
C GLU A 101 -4.55 -9.90 11.80
N ILE A 102 -3.98 -9.00 10.97
CA ILE A 102 -2.57 -8.58 11.08
C ILE A 102 -2.29 -8.06 12.49
N GLN A 103 -3.11 -7.14 13.01
CA GLN A 103 -2.92 -6.60 14.35
C GLN A 103 -3.01 -7.69 15.44
N THR A 104 -3.93 -8.64 15.28
CA THR A 104 -4.11 -9.75 16.23
C THR A 104 -2.87 -10.65 16.26
N LEU A 105 -2.33 -10.98 15.08
CA LEU A 105 -1.14 -11.83 14.95
C LEU A 105 0.13 -11.10 15.41
N GLU A 106 0.29 -9.81 15.08
CA GLU A 106 1.45 -8.99 15.50
C GLU A 106 1.54 -8.80 17.02
N THR A 107 0.42 -8.90 17.73
CA THR A 107 0.35 -8.71 19.19
C THR A 107 0.24 -10.01 19.98
N LYS A 108 0.29 -11.16 19.29
CA LYS A 108 0.32 -12.47 19.93
C LYS A 108 1.65 -12.65 20.67
N GLU A 109 1.59 -13.04 21.94
CA GLU A 109 2.77 -13.11 22.82
C GLU A 109 3.78 -14.21 22.39
N ASP A 110 3.28 -15.33 21.85
CA ASP A 110 4.08 -16.45 21.38
C ASP A 110 3.46 -17.02 20.09
N PRO A 111 3.72 -16.40 18.92
CA PRO A 111 3.22 -16.89 17.64
C PRO A 111 3.99 -18.13 17.18
N ASP A 112 3.26 -19.15 16.75
CA ASP A 112 3.86 -20.33 16.13
C ASP A 112 4.17 -20.09 14.64
N SER A 113 4.75 -21.09 13.98
CA SER A 113 5.14 -20.96 12.57
C SER A 113 3.94 -20.74 11.63
N ASP A 114 2.76 -21.29 11.96
CA ASP A 114 1.57 -21.15 11.12
C ASP A 114 1.00 -19.73 11.28
N ASP A 115 1.04 -19.15 12.49
CA ASP A 115 0.70 -17.75 12.74
C ASP A 115 1.58 -16.80 11.92
N LEU A 116 2.90 -17.05 11.88
CA LEU A 116 3.85 -16.22 11.13
C LEU A 116 3.63 -16.33 9.62
N ASP A 117 3.36 -17.54 9.11
CA ASP A 117 3.01 -17.75 7.70
C ASP A 117 1.70 -17.05 7.34
N GLN A 118 0.70 -17.10 8.22
CA GLN A 118 -0.58 -16.42 8.04
C GLN A 118 -0.41 -14.89 8.07
N LEU A 119 0.38 -14.37 9.01
CA LEU A 119 0.70 -12.95 9.10
C LEU A 119 1.36 -12.44 7.83
N GLU A 120 2.38 -13.16 7.34
CA GLU A 120 3.08 -12.81 6.11
C GLU A 120 2.14 -12.85 4.89
N ALA A 121 1.25 -13.83 4.80
CA ALA A 121 0.26 -13.91 3.73
C ALA A 121 -0.70 -12.70 3.76
N PHE A 122 -1.19 -12.31 4.93
CA PHE A 122 -2.07 -11.14 5.08
C PHE A 122 -1.34 -9.83 4.75
N ILE A 123 -0.09 -9.66 5.20
CA ILE A 123 0.70 -8.47 4.87
C ILE A 123 0.96 -8.38 3.37
N ARG A 124 1.30 -9.49 2.71
CA ARG A 124 1.48 -9.51 1.24
C ARG A 124 0.21 -9.12 0.50
N SER A 125 -0.94 -9.65 0.94
CA SER A 125 -2.22 -9.32 0.35
C SER A 125 -2.57 -7.84 0.50
N ARG A 126 -2.44 -7.30 1.72
CA ARG A 126 -2.62 -5.86 1.99
C ARG A 126 -1.69 -5.02 1.12
N ASN A 127 -0.39 -5.34 1.09
CA ASN A 127 0.61 -4.60 0.34
C ASN A 127 0.37 -4.63 -1.18
N ALA A 128 -0.14 -5.75 -1.71
CA ALA A 128 -0.53 -5.86 -3.11
C ALA A 128 -1.68 -4.90 -3.44
N VAL A 129 -2.71 -4.85 -2.60
CA VAL A 129 -3.87 -3.98 -2.78
C VAL A 129 -3.49 -2.51 -2.63
N THR A 130 -2.87 -2.12 -1.53
CA THR A 130 -2.51 -0.71 -1.26
C THR A 130 -1.47 -0.20 -2.26
N GLY A 131 -0.50 -1.05 -2.65
CA GLY A 131 0.47 -0.71 -3.68
C GLY A 131 -0.13 -0.54 -5.07
N SER A 132 -1.03 -1.43 -5.47
CA SER A 132 -1.75 -1.30 -6.75
C SER A 132 -2.65 -0.06 -6.76
N LEU A 133 -3.33 0.23 -5.65
CA LEU A 133 -4.14 1.42 -5.51
C LEU A 133 -3.29 2.69 -5.66
N ALA A 134 -2.20 2.82 -4.90
CA ALA A 134 -1.30 3.97 -5.00
C ALA A 134 -0.80 4.18 -6.44
N GLN A 135 -0.45 3.10 -7.13
CA GLN A 135 -0.02 3.15 -8.53
C GLN A 135 -1.10 3.66 -9.48
N VAL A 136 -2.36 3.23 -9.30
CA VAL A 136 -3.50 3.71 -10.07
C VAL A 136 -3.83 5.17 -9.72
N LEU A 137 -3.69 5.60 -8.47
CA LEU A 137 -3.97 6.98 -8.06
C LEU A 137 -2.95 7.99 -8.58
N LYS A 138 -1.73 7.54 -8.91
CA LYS A 138 -0.65 8.39 -9.41
C LYS A 138 -1.09 9.26 -10.59
N GLY A 139 -0.95 10.58 -10.43
CA GLY A 139 -1.28 11.56 -11.47
C GLY A 139 -2.78 11.86 -11.63
N LYS A 140 -3.66 11.29 -10.78
CA LYS A 140 -5.07 11.66 -10.72
C LYS A 140 -5.25 12.84 -9.75
N SER A 141 -6.22 13.72 -10.03
CA SER A 141 -6.60 14.76 -9.07
C SER A 141 -7.40 14.13 -7.93
N LEU A 142 -6.86 14.19 -6.72
CA LEU A 142 -7.45 13.58 -5.53
C LEU A 142 -8.14 14.63 -4.68
N GLN A 143 -9.33 14.27 -4.18
CA GLN A 143 -9.98 15.01 -3.11
C GLN A 143 -9.79 14.21 -1.82
N PRO A 144 -9.25 14.83 -0.75
CA PRO A 144 -8.96 14.11 0.48
C PRO A 144 -10.26 13.60 1.10
N THR A 145 -10.21 12.34 1.52
CA THR A 145 -11.24 11.72 2.35
C THR A 145 -10.52 10.94 3.45
N GLN A 146 -11.21 10.66 4.55
CA GLN A 146 -10.62 9.86 5.62
C GLN A 146 -10.15 8.48 5.12
N ASP A 147 -10.95 7.83 4.25
CA ASP A 147 -10.62 6.51 3.68
C ASP A 147 -9.39 6.59 2.75
N LEU A 148 -9.30 7.63 1.91
CA LEU A 148 -8.13 7.82 1.05
C LEU A 148 -6.86 8.05 1.86
N VAL A 149 -6.92 8.92 2.88
CA VAL A 149 -5.75 9.16 3.74
C VAL A 149 -5.37 7.88 4.47
N LEU A 150 -6.35 7.15 5.01
CA LEU A 150 -6.09 5.90 5.72
C LEU A 150 -5.41 4.85 4.83
N VAL A 151 -5.94 4.58 3.64
CA VAL A 151 -5.37 3.55 2.76
C VAL A 151 -3.98 3.91 2.24
N LEU A 152 -3.68 5.21 2.08
CA LEU A 152 -2.32 5.67 1.74
C LEU A 152 -1.35 5.51 2.92
N LEU A 153 -1.78 5.80 4.15
CA LEU A 153 -0.96 5.52 5.35
C LEU A 153 -0.70 4.02 5.52
N GLU A 154 -1.64 3.16 5.12
CA GLU A 154 -1.42 1.71 5.04
C GLU A 154 -0.42 1.33 3.94
N GLY A 155 -0.45 2.06 2.80
CA GLY A 155 0.55 1.97 1.74
C GLY A 155 1.98 2.27 2.22
N GLU A 156 2.16 3.18 3.17
CA GLU A 156 3.46 3.46 3.81
C GLU A 156 3.98 2.33 4.69
N GLN A 157 3.13 1.37 5.08
CA GLN A 157 3.54 0.18 5.82
C GLN A 157 3.97 -0.97 4.90
N CYS A 158 4.00 -0.75 3.58
CA CYS A 158 4.38 -1.78 2.62
C CYS A 158 5.88 -2.11 2.66
N TYR A 159 6.23 -3.36 2.34
CA TYR A 159 7.63 -3.77 2.20
C TYR A 159 8.34 -3.06 1.04
N SER A 160 7.60 -2.76 -0.05
CA SER A 160 8.13 -2.06 -1.21
C SER A 160 8.43 -0.59 -0.90
N THR A 161 9.70 -0.19 -0.96
CA THR A 161 10.11 1.22 -0.82
C THR A 161 9.45 2.13 -1.86
N ILE A 162 9.22 1.64 -3.08
CA ILE A 162 8.54 2.41 -4.12
C ILE A 162 7.10 2.70 -3.72
N THR A 163 6.37 1.68 -3.22
CA THR A 163 5.00 1.85 -2.76
C THR A 163 4.89 2.81 -1.58
N ARG A 164 5.83 2.70 -0.63
CA ARG A 164 5.88 3.61 0.52
C ARG A 164 6.06 5.05 0.08
N GLN A 165 7.07 5.29 -0.76
CA GLN A 165 7.34 6.64 -1.28
C GLN A 165 6.16 7.18 -2.07
N LEU A 166 5.56 6.37 -2.96
CA LEU A 166 4.42 6.82 -3.75
C LEU A 166 3.21 7.16 -2.87
N SER A 167 2.95 6.38 -1.83
CA SER A 167 1.83 6.65 -0.92
C SER A 167 2.07 7.93 -0.11
N GLU A 168 3.30 8.13 0.34
CA GLU A 168 3.73 9.36 1.01
C GLU A 168 3.59 10.58 0.09
N ASP A 169 4.09 10.49 -1.15
CA ASP A 169 4.01 11.55 -2.15
C ASP A 169 2.55 11.95 -2.43
N LEU A 170 1.65 10.97 -2.56
CA LEU A 170 0.22 11.23 -2.76
C LEU A 170 -0.44 11.96 -1.58
N ILE A 171 -0.01 11.69 -0.34
CA ILE A 171 -0.49 12.44 0.83
C ILE A 171 0.07 13.87 0.80
N LEU A 172 1.36 14.03 0.51
CA LEU A 172 2.01 15.34 0.43
C LEU A 172 1.42 16.23 -0.67
N GLU A 173 1.07 15.66 -1.83
CA GLU A 173 0.43 16.36 -2.94
C GLU A 173 -0.95 16.93 -2.56
N MET A 174 -1.66 16.31 -1.60
CA MET A 174 -2.92 16.86 -1.08
C MET A 174 -2.71 18.03 -0.10
N GLY A 175 -1.51 18.21 0.45
CA GLY A 175 -1.11 19.33 1.30
C GLY A 175 -2.01 19.56 2.51
N ASP A 176 -2.25 20.81 2.89
CA ASP A 176 -3.02 21.18 4.10
C ASP A 176 -4.45 20.60 4.14
N THR A 177 -5.00 20.21 2.99
CA THR A 177 -6.37 19.68 2.88
C THR A 177 -6.56 18.33 3.58
N VAL A 178 -5.48 17.58 3.87
CA VAL A 178 -5.54 16.32 4.63
C VAL A 178 -5.44 16.51 6.15
N SER A 179 -5.11 17.70 6.64
CA SER A 179 -4.81 17.97 8.06
C SER A 179 -5.88 17.48 9.04
N ALA A 180 -7.17 17.71 8.73
CA ALA A 180 -8.28 17.26 9.57
C ALA A 180 -8.36 15.73 9.68
N HIS A 181 -8.19 15.03 8.56
CA HIS A 181 -8.20 13.57 8.52
C HIS A 181 -6.96 12.97 9.20
N LEU A 182 -5.78 13.53 8.96
CA LEU A 182 -4.54 13.14 9.62
C LEU A 182 -4.65 13.32 11.14
N THR A 183 -5.21 14.44 11.61
CA THR A 183 -5.44 14.69 13.04
C THR A 183 -6.36 13.64 13.67
N GLN A 184 -7.47 13.32 13.02
CA GLN A 184 -8.41 12.31 13.52
C GLN A 184 -7.78 10.93 13.61
N ILE A 185 -7.01 10.53 12.58
CA ILE A 185 -6.30 9.25 12.52
C ILE A 185 -5.21 9.21 13.59
N ALA A 186 -4.38 10.24 13.69
CA ALA A 186 -3.27 10.34 14.63
C ALA A 186 -3.73 10.25 16.10
N ILE A 187 -4.94 10.69 16.43
CA ILE A 187 -5.48 10.61 17.80
C ILE A 187 -6.15 9.26 18.08
N ASN A 188 -6.95 8.75 17.13
CA ASN A 188 -7.93 7.70 17.44
C ASN A 188 -7.66 6.34 16.78
N TYR A 189 -6.78 6.25 15.79
CA TYR A 189 -6.66 5.02 15.02
C TYR A 189 -6.01 3.89 15.83
N PRO A 190 -6.50 2.63 15.79
CA PRO A 190 -5.99 1.56 16.66
C PRO A 190 -4.50 1.22 16.44
N SER A 191 -4.05 1.20 15.19
CA SER A 191 -2.66 0.84 14.85
C SER A 191 -1.68 1.96 15.20
N ASN A 192 -0.68 1.65 16.04
CA ASN A 192 0.39 2.56 16.42
C ASN A 192 1.22 3.01 15.20
N GLY A 193 1.52 2.09 14.27
CA GLY A 193 2.26 2.41 13.04
C GLY A 193 1.54 3.44 12.17
N ILE A 194 0.22 3.29 11.99
CA ILE A 194 -0.61 4.23 11.23
C ILE A 194 -0.71 5.59 11.93
N ARG A 195 -0.88 5.62 13.26
CA ARG A 195 -0.87 6.88 14.03
C ARG A 195 0.48 7.61 13.87
N LYS A 196 1.61 6.89 13.96
CA LYS A 196 2.95 7.47 13.76
C LYS A 196 3.13 8.05 12.36
N SER A 197 2.69 7.35 11.30
CA SER A 197 2.71 7.91 9.94
C SER A 197 1.83 9.16 9.83
N ALA A 198 0.64 9.17 10.44
CA ALA A 198 -0.21 10.36 10.43
C ALA A 198 0.44 11.56 11.15
N VAL A 199 1.10 11.33 12.29
CA VAL A 199 1.88 12.35 13.02
C VAL A 199 3.04 12.87 12.18
N LYS A 200 3.77 11.99 11.49
CA LYS A 200 4.87 12.37 10.58
C LYS A 200 4.37 13.39 9.55
N HIS A 201 3.25 13.11 8.91
CA HIS A 201 2.63 14.02 7.93
C HIS A 201 2.15 15.34 8.51
N LEU A 202 1.52 15.32 9.69
CA LEU A 202 1.16 16.56 10.40
C LEU A 202 2.41 17.43 10.68
N GLY A 203 3.54 16.79 10.97
CA GLY A 203 4.82 17.48 11.15
C GLY A 203 5.30 18.21 9.89
N TYR A 204 5.07 17.64 8.70
CA TYR A 204 5.44 18.25 7.43
C TYR A 204 4.58 19.46 7.03
N LEU A 205 3.37 19.58 7.60
CA LEU A 205 2.53 20.76 7.37
C LEU A 205 2.99 21.99 8.17
N GLU A 206 3.87 21.82 9.16
CA GLU A 206 4.50 22.89 9.96
C GLU A 206 3.52 23.92 10.60
N GLY A 207 2.23 23.56 10.73
CA GLY A 207 1.20 24.41 11.31
C GLY A 207 1.28 24.49 12.85
N ASN A 208 1.26 25.71 13.41
CA ASN A 208 1.30 25.93 14.86
C ASN A 208 0.10 25.32 15.60
N GLU A 209 -1.03 25.19 14.93
CA GLU A 209 -2.25 24.54 15.43
C GLU A 209 -2.02 23.08 15.82
N PHE A 210 -1.07 22.39 15.19
CA PHE A 210 -0.78 20.99 15.45
C PHE A 210 -0.01 20.77 16.77
N ILE A 211 0.56 21.82 17.38
CA ILE A 211 1.22 21.72 18.70
C ILE A 211 0.25 21.16 19.75
N THR A 212 -1.01 21.61 19.73
CA THR A 212 -2.04 21.13 20.67
C THR A 212 -2.38 19.66 20.39
N VAL A 213 -2.42 19.27 19.12
CA VAL A 213 -2.65 17.89 18.69
C VAL A 213 -1.51 16.99 19.16
N PHE A 214 -0.25 17.38 18.97
CA PHE A 214 0.91 16.60 19.43
C PHE A 214 0.92 16.43 20.96
N HIS A 215 0.56 17.47 21.72
CA HIS A 215 0.40 17.33 23.17
C HIS A 215 -0.71 16.34 23.57
N GLN A 216 -1.81 16.29 22.82
CA GLN A 216 -2.89 15.32 23.06
C GLN A 216 -2.42 13.89 22.78
N ILE A 217 -1.69 13.70 21.69
CA ILE A 217 -1.15 12.41 21.26
C ILE A 217 -0.13 11.88 22.28
N LEU A 218 0.82 12.72 22.72
CA LEU A 218 1.84 12.35 23.71
C LEU A 218 1.26 11.99 25.09
N LYS A 219 0.05 12.46 25.43
CA LYS A 219 -0.64 12.07 26.66
C LYS A 219 -1.28 10.68 26.57
N ASN A 220 -1.37 10.10 25.38
CA ASN A 220 -1.96 8.78 25.17
C ASN A 220 -0.94 7.70 25.54
N LYS A 221 -1.22 6.94 26.62
CA LYS A 221 -0.29 5.96 27.21
C LYS A 221 0.10 4.82 26.26
N ASN A 222 -0.63 4.65 25.16
CA ASN A 222 -0.36 3.64 24.13
C ASN A 222 0.72 4.07 23.11
N GLU A 223 1.38 5.22 23.36
CA GLU A 223 2.48 5.76 22.55
C GLU A 223 3.84 5.83 23.27
N SER A 224 3.87 5.43 24.55
CA SER A 224 5.08 5.37 25.38
C SER A 224 5.74 4.00 25.35
#